data_AF-A0A4Y7RK11-F1
#
_entry.id   AF-A0A4Y7RK11-F1
#
_cell.length_a   1.000
_cell.length_b   1.000
_cell.length_c   1.000
_cell.angle_alpha   90.00
_cell.angle_beta   90.00
_cell.angle_gamma   90.00
#
_symmetry.space_group_name_H-M   'P 1'
#
loop_
_entity.id
_entity.type
_entity.pdbx_description
1 polymer ?
#
loop_
_entity_poly.entity_id
_entity_poly.type
_entity_poly.pdbx_seq_one_letter_code
_entity_poly.pdbx_strand_id
1 'polypeptide(L)'
;MCYFICEKCGEKIYPIDGFLSWQREDGILANFQIAHRKYSDPQNNACVTLFEVVDEDGFMGFIKYLIDCWGDGLTLEGHESLLRVFTKMYEYRNQRLKDLLYANE
;
A
#
# COMPACT_ATOMS: atom_id res chain seq x y z
N MET A 1 14.84 -9.84 -6.56
CA MET A 1 14.55 -8.85 -5.50
C MET A 1 13.33 -8.05 -5.93
N CYS A 2 12.21 -8.31 -5.25
CA CYS A 2 10.92 -7.74 -5.60
C CYS A 2 10.85 -6.24 -5.30
N TYR A 3 10.11 -5.50 -6.12
CA TYR A 3 9.94 -4.05 -6.02
C TYR A 3 8.51 -3.65 -6.40
N PHE A 4 8.11 -2.45 -6.01
CA PHE A 4 6.93 -1.75 -6.49
C PHE A 4 7.31 -0.73 -7.56
N ILE A 5 6.32 -0.20 -8.29
CA ILE A 5 6.49 0.94 -9.19
C ILE A 5 5.87 2.18 -8.54
N CYS A 6 6.67 3.25 -8.43
CA CYS A 6 6.24 4.54 -7.92
C CYS A 6 5.15 5.15 -8.79
N GLU A 7 4.02 5.50 -8.19
CA GLU A 7 2.90 6.10 -8.92
C GLU A 7 3.14 7.56 -9.31
N LYS A 8 4.12 8.26 -8.69
CA LYS A 8 4.47 9.64 -9.09
C LYS A 8 5.64 9.71 -10.08
N CYS A 9 6.69 8.92 -9.92
CA CYS A 9 7.91 9.02 -10.75
C CYS A 9 8.13 7.85 -11.71
N GLY A 10 7.37 6.77 -11.62
CA GLY A 10 7.53 5.57 -12.47
C GLY A 10 8.75 4.70 -12.15
N GLU A 11 9.60 5.12 -11.21
CA GLU A 11 10.79 4.35 -10.81
C GLU A 11 10.45 3.21 -9.86
N LYS A 12 11.39 2.25 -9.74
CA LYS A 12 11.29 1.15 -8.79
C LYS A 12 11.36 1.66 -7.35
N ILE A 13 10.55 1.07 -6.48
CA ILE A 13 10.54 1.30 -5.04
C ILE A 13 10.78 -0.04 -4.36
N TYR A 14 11.81 -0.15 -3.54
CA TYR A 14 11.94 -1.28 -2.62
C TYR A 14 11.10 -1.04 -1.36
N PRO A 15 10.61 -2.08 -0.68
CA PRO A 15 9.72 -1.91 0.48
C PRO A 15 10.27 -0.98 1.57
N ILE A 16 11.60 -0.94 1.75
CA ILE A 16 12.27 -0.09 2.74
C ILE A 16 12.26 1.40 2.38
N ASP A 17 12.12 1.73 1.09
CA ASP A 17 12.21 3.09 0.55
C ASP A 17 10.83 3.70 0.26
N GLY A 18 9.77 2.90 0.40
CA GLY A 18 8.42 3.21 -0.07
C GLY A 18 7.39 3.36 1.04
N PHE A 19 6.33 4.08 0.71
CA PHE A 19 5.17 4.25 1.56
C PHE A 19 3.89 3.95 0.79
N LEU A 20 2.92 3.36 1.50
CA LEU A 20 1.51 3.46 1.15
C LEU A 20 0.95 4.66 1.92
N SER A 21 0.34 5.63 1.22
CA SER A 21 -0.33 6.78 1.83
C SER A 21 -1.76 6.93 1.30
N TRP A 22 -2.62 7.59 2.08
CA TRP A 22 -4.02 7.83 1.72
C TRP A 22 -4.55 9.09 2.42
N GLN A 23 -5.64 9.62 1.89
CA GLN A 23 -6.41 10.69 2.51
C GLN A 23 -7.36 10.06 3.54
N ARG A 24 -7.34 10.61 4.76
CA ARG A 24 -8.27 10.31 5.85
C ARG A 24 -8.72 11.62 6.48
N GLU A 25 -9.71 12.27 5.89
CA GLU A 25 -10.20 13.58 6.35
C GLU A 25 -11.71 13.68 6.06
N ASP A 26 -12.42 14.48 6.86
CA ASP A 26 -13.86 14.76 6.67
C ASP A 26 -14.76 13.51 6.53
N GLY A 27 -14.41 12.44 7.24
CA GLY A 27 -15.16 11.18 7.17
C GLY A 27 -14.93 10.37 5.90
N ILE A 28 -13.89 10.69 5.12
CA ILE A 28 -13.59 10.06 3.84
C ILE A 28 -12.27 9.29 3.91
N LEU A 29 -12.23 8.14 3.25
CA LEU A 29 -11.03 7.41 2.87
C LEU A 29 -10.86 7.45 1.35
N ALA A 30 -9.76 8.06 0.88
CA ALA A 30 -9.51 8.22 -0.55
C ALA A 30 -8.02 8.29 -0.90
N ASN A 31 -7.72 8.45 -2.19
CA ASN A 31 -6.39 8.74 -2.72
C ASN A 31 -5.27 7.78 -2.26
N PHE A 32 -5.55 6.48 -2.23
CA PHE A 32 -4.56 5.48 -1.85
C PHE A 32 -3.42 5.43 -2.89
N GLN A 33 -2.18 5.50 -2.41
CA GLN A 33 -1.03 5.68 -3.28
C GLN A 33 0.22 4.97 -2.77
N ILE A 34 0.93 4.29 -3.67
CA ILE A 34 2.29 3.77 -3.43
C ILE A 34 3.30 4.73 -4.07
N ALA A 35 4.16 5.34 -3.26
CA ALA A 35 5.17 6.29 -3.72
C ALA A 35 6.43 6.29 -2.83
N HIS A 36 7.52 6.84 -3.37
CA HIS A 36 8.66 7.23 -2.53
C HIS A 36 8.24 8.36 -1.58
N ARG A 37 8.84 8.41 -0.37
CA ARG A 37 8.51 9.43 0.65
C ARG A 37 8.51 10.87 0.12
N LYS A 38 9.48 11.23 -0.72
CA LYS A 38 9.62 12.57 -1.30
C LYS A 38 8.49 12.98 -2.26
N TYR A 39 7.65 12.02 -2.67
CA TYR A 39 6.53 12.22 -3.58
C TYR A 39 5.18 11.96 -2.91
N SER A 40 5.11 12.05 -1.58
CA SER A 40 3.84 11.97 -0.87
C SER A 40 2.88 13.05 -1.39
N ASP A 41 1.66 12.65 -1.69
CA ASP A 41 0.61 13.60 -2.05
C ASP A 41 0.27 14.48 -0.82
N PRO A 42 0.21 15.82 -0.95
CA PRO A 42 -0.16 16.70 0.16
C PRO A 42 -1.55 16.43 0.74
N GLN A 43 -2.46 15.83 -0.05
CA GLN A 43 -3.80 15.44 0.42
C GLN A 43 -3.77 14.19 1.31
N ASN A 44 -2.69 13.40 1.24
CA ASN A 44 -2.57 12.19 2.02
C ASN A 44 -1.98 12.50 3.39
N ASN A 45 -2.84 12.47 4.41
CA ASN A 45 -2.50 12.74 5.80
C ASN A 45 -2.26 11.46 6.63
N ALA A 46 -2.42 10.28 6.03
CA ALA A 46 -2.14 9.00 6.65
C ALA A 46 -1.18 8.17 5.78
N CYS A 47 -0.28 7.41 6.41
CA CYS A 47 0.66 6.54 5.71
C CYS A 47 1.19 5.39 6.57
N VAL A 48 1.71 4.37 5.90
CA VAL A 48 2.46 3.24 6.46
C VAL A 48 3.64 2.92 5.55
N THR A 49 4.73 2.37 6.08
CA THR A 49 5.84 1.95 5.22
C THR A 49 5.43 0.74 4.40
N LEU A 50 5.98 0.59 3.18
CA LEU A 50 5.74 -0.63 2.40
C LEU A 50 6.31 -1.85 3.11
N PHE A 51 7.47 -1.73 3.76
CA PHE A 51 8.08 -2.82 4.54
C PHE A 51 7.12 -3.42 5.57
N GLU A 52 6.39 -2.59 6.31
CA GLU A 52 5.42 -3.04 7.30
C GLU A 52 4.24 -3.77 6.65
N VAL A 53 3.65 -3.20 5.60
CA VAL A 53 2.39 -3.72 5.03
C VAL A 53 2.58 -4.88 4.04
N VAL A 54 3.80 -5.12 3.54
CA VAL A 54 4.05 -6.27 2.64
C VAL A 54 4.14 -7.61 3.36
N ASP A 55 4.36 -7.60 4.68
CA ASP A 55 4.31 -8.80 5.51
C ASP A 55 2.86 -9.20 5.86
N GLU A 56 2.60 -10.48 6.07
CA GLU A 56 1.25 -11.02 6.30
C GLU A 56 0.53 -10.31 7.45
N ASP A 57 1.20 -10.17 8.59
CA ASP A 57 0.65 -9.53 9.78
C ASP A 57 0.34 -8.05 9.53
N GLY A 58 1.25 -7.34 8.85
CA GLY A 58 1.05 -5.92 8.55
C GLY A 58 -0.08 -5.67 7.56
N PHE A 59 -0.29 -6.55 6.58
CA PHE A 59 -1.44 -6.46 5.67
C PHE A 59 -2.77 -6.76 6.37
N MET A 60 -2.81 -7.77 7.23
CA MET A 60 -3.98 -8.03 8.06
C MET A 60 -4.27 -6.86 8.99
N GLY A 61 -3.22 -6.25 9.56
CA GLY A 61 -3.32 -5.01 10.33
C GLY A 61 -3.90 -3.85 9.52
N PHE A 62 -3.49 -3.71 8.26
CA PHE A 62 -4.03 -2.67 7.38
C PHE A 62 -5.50 -2.94 6.98
N ILE A 63 -5.89 -4.19 6.71
CA ILE A 63 -7.30 -4.55 6.49
C ILE A 63 -8.14 -4.24 7.73
N LYS A 64 -7.66 -4.62 8.92
CA LYS A 64 -8.35 -4.31 10.18
C LYS A 64 -8.53 -2.79 10.35
N TYR A 65 -7.49 -2.01 10.06
CA TYR A 65 -7.57 -0.55 10.07
C TYR A 65 -8.68 -0.01 9.15
N LEU A 66 -8.83 -0.56 7.95
CA LEU A 66 -9.90 -0.16 7.02
C LEU A 66 -11.29 -0.55 7.52
N ILE A 67 -11.43 -1.73 8.13
CA ILE A 67 -12.68 -2.19 8.74
C ILE A 67 -13.05 -1.30 9.93
N ASP A 68 -12.08 -0.95 10.78
CA ASP A 68 -12.30 -0.06 11.93
C ASP A 68 -12.76 1.33 11.43
N CYS A 69 -12.13 1.88 10.39
CA CYS A 69 -12.58 3.14 9.78
C CYS A 69 -14.00 3.05 9.23
N TRP A 70 -14.37 1.93 8.61
CA TRP A 70 -15.73 1.72 8.14
C TRP A 70 -16.73 1.64 9.31
N GLY A 71 -16.36 0.97 10.41
CA GLY A 71 -17.13 0.93 11.65
C GLY A 71 -17.31 2.32 12.30
N ASP A 72 -16.31 3.19 12.17
CA ASP A 72 -16.35 4.58 12.63
C ASP A 72 -17.17 5.51 11.71
N GLY A 73 -17.74 4.98 10.62
CA GLY A 73 -18.60 5.72 9.69
C GLY A 73 -17.84 6.45 8.57
N LEU A 74 -16.54 6.15 8.37
CA LEU A 74 -15.82 6.70 7.22
C LEU A 74 -16.31 6.04 5.92
N THR A 75 -16.45 6.86 4.88
CA THR A 75 -16.86 6.42 3.55
C THR A 75 -15.65 6.20 2.65
N LEU A 76 -15.60 5.05 1.98
CA LEU A 76 -14.58 4.76 0.97
C LEU A 76 -14.98 5.40 -0.37
N GLU A 77 -14.39 6.56 -0.67
CA GLU A 77 -14.55 7.20 -1.98
C GLU A 77 -13.47 6.75 -2.98
N GLY A 78 -12.27 6.43 -2.49
CA GLY A 78 -11.13 6.01 -3.31
C GLY A 78 -11.05 4.52 -3.63
N HIS A 79 -12.18 3.83 -3.85
CA HIS A 79 -12.21 2.36 -4.03
C HIS A 79 -11.28 1.86 -5.16
N GLU A 80 -11.26 2.53 -6.32
CA GLU A 80 -10.36 2.19 -7.43
C GLU A 80 -8.89 2.28 -7.04
N SER A 81 -8.53 3.31 -6.26
CA SER A 81 -7.16 3.49 -5.77
C SER A 81 -6.77 2.44 -4.75
N LEU A 82 -7.68 2.07 -3.85
CA LEU A 82 -7.47 1.00 -2.88
C LEU A 82 -7.29 -0.37 -3.57
N LEU A 83 -8.17 -0.68 -4.54
CA LEU A 83 -8.10 -1.92 -5.30
C LEU A 83 -6.77 -2.03 -6.06
N ARG A 84 -6.32 -0.94 -6.70
CA ARG A 84 -5.01 -0.89 -7.36
C ARG A 84 -3.86 -1.18 -6.39
N VAL A 85 -3.90 -0.60 -5.19
CA VAL A 85 -2.89 -0.86 -4.15
C VAL A 85 -2.88 -2.33 -3.74
N PHE A 86 -4.05 -2.93 -3.51
CA PHE A 86 -4.17 -4.35 -3.18
C PHE A 86 -3.65 -5.26 -4.30
N THR A 87 -3.96 -4.96 -5.55
CA THR A 87 -3.42 -5.71 -6.71
C THR A 87 -1.89 -5.66 -6.72
N LYS A 88 -1.30 -4.48 -6.52
CA LYS A 88 0.17 -4.33 -6.46
C LYS A 88 0.80 -5.09 -5.29
N MET A 89 0.15 -5.09 -4.12
CA MET A 89 0.61 -5.88 -2.97
C MET A 89 0.56 -7.38 -3.25
N TYR A 90 -0.52 -7.85 -3.88
CA TYR A 90 -0.69 -9.24 -4.29
C TYR A 90 0.39 -9.66 -5.30
N GLU A 91 0.63 -8.84 -6.34
CA GLU A 91 1.68 -9.06 -7.33
C GLU A 91 3.07 -9.14 -6.68
N TYR A 92 3.39 -8.20 -5.79
CA TYR A 92 4.65 -8.19 -5.05
C TYR A 92 4.85 -9.49 -4.24
N ARG A 93 3.83 -9.91 -3.48
CA ARG A 93 3.90 -11.12 -2.65
C ARG A 93 4.07 -12.38 -3.48
N ASN A 94 3.31 -12.48 -4.57
CA ASN A 94 3.42 -13.61 -5.49
C ASN A 94 4.80 -13.67 -6.15
N GLN A 95 5.34 -12.52 -6.58
CA GLN A 95 6.69 -12.49 -7.14
C GLN A 95 7.73 -12.88 -6.07
N ARG A 96 7.58 -12.43 -4.82
CA ARG A 96 8.47 -12.80 -3.73
C ARG A 96 8.43 -14.29 -3.43
N LEU A 97 7.24 -14.88 -3.42
CA LEU A 97 7.07 -16.32 -3.23
C LEU A 97 7.75 -17.10 -4.36
N LYS A 98 7.55 -16.69 -5.62
CA LYS A 98 8.24 -17.29 -6.77
C LYS A 98 9.77 -17.19 -6.61
N ASP A 99 10.29 -16.00 -6.31
CA ASP A 99 11.72 -15.78 -6.08
C ASP A 99 12.25 -16.74 -4.99
N LEU A 100 11.53 -16.95 -3.89
CA LEU A 100 11.94 -17.87 -2.81
C LEU A 100 11.88 -19.34 -3.21
N LEU A 101 10.88 -19.75 -3.99
CA LEU A 101 10.75 -21.14 -4.43
C LEU A 101 11.84 -21.51 -5.45
N TYR A 102 12.15 -20.62 -6.39
CA TYR A 102 13.13 -20.87 -7.46
C TYR A 102 14.57 -20.50 -7.09
N ALA A 103 14.81 -19.77 -5.99
CA ALA A 103 16.18 -19.50 -5.51
C ALA A 103 16.85 -20.71 -4.82
N ASN A 104 16.10 -21.78 -4.58
CA ASN A 104 16.57 -23.01 -3.94
C ASN A 104 16.78 -24.17 -4.93
N GLU A 105 16.72 -23.91 -6.24
CA GLU A 105 17.13 -24.81 -7.33
C GLU A 105 18.49 -24.36 -7.91
#